data_AF-A0A673IZ82-F1
#
_entry.id   AF-A0A673IZ82-F1
#
_cell.length_a   1.000
_cell.length_b   1.000
_cell.length_c   1.000
_cell.angle_alpha   90.00
_cell.angle_beta   90.00
_cell.angle_gamma   90.00
#
_symmetry.space_group_name_H-M   'P 1'
#
loop_
_entity.id
_entity.type
_entity.pdbx_description
1 polymer ?
#
loop_
_entity_poly.entity_id
_entity_poly.type
_entity_poly.pdbx_seq_one_letter_code
_entity_poly.pdbx_strand_id
1 'polypeptide(L)'
;MLEPAQIRRRGAQDFEGYYDHVCAAQRSAPVRAVQASLSRGMLEFNPDHISLADWTPILSALAINKHLQHVLSFFQVIKLSGKETYSIDVF
;
A
#
# COMPACT_ATOMS: atom_id res chain seq x y z
N MET A 1 11.76 -22.89 -1.93
CA MET A 1 10.85 -21.91 -1.29
C MET A 1 11.70 -21.08 -0.34
N LEU A 2 11.54 -19.76 -0.29
CA LEU A 2 12.25 -18.96 0.71
C LEU A 2 11.67 -19.24 2.10
N GLU A 3 12.53 -19.23 3.12
CA GLU A 3 12.07 -19.34 4.50
C GLU A 3 11.27 -18.11 4.93
N PRO A 4 10.26 -18.23 5.81
CA PRO A 4 9.43 -17.10 6.23
C PRO A 4 10.24 -15.89 6.74
N ALA A 5 11.34 -16.16 7.46
CA ALA A 5 12.25 -15.12 7.93
C ALA A 5 12.98 -14.39 6.77
N GLN A 6 13.35 -15.11 5.70
CA GLN A 6 13.97 -14.52 4.52
C GLN A 6 12.97 -13.67 3.73
N ILE A 7 11.73 -14.13 3.60
CA ILE A 7 10.64 -13.38 2.94
C ILE A 7 10.41 -12.06 3.69
N ARG A 8 10.27 -12.09 5.01
CA ARG A 8 10.08 -10.86 5.82
C ARG A 8 11.27 -9.91 5.75
N ARG A 9 12.51 -10.42 5.76
CA ARG A 9 13.71 -9.59 5.61
C ARG A 9 13.75 -8.87 4.27
N ARG A 10 13.40 -9.57 3.18
CA ARG A 10 13.31 -8.98 1.84
C ARG A 10 12.18 -7.95 1.78
N GLY A 11 11.01 -8.28 2.32
CA GLY A 11 9.85 -7.38 2.34
C GLY A 11 10.04 -6.12 3.17
N ALA A 12 10.93 -6.13 4.15
CA ALA A 12 11.30 -4.94 4.88
C ALA A 12 12.03 -3.89 4.01
N GLN A 13 12.56 -4.29 2.86
CA GLN A 13 13.28 -3.42 1.91
C GLN A 13 12.47 -3.19 0.63
N ASP A 14 11.59 -4.13 0.28
CA ASP A 14 10.82 -4.16 -0.95
C ASP A 14 9.33 -4.27 -0.61
N PHE A 15 8.66 -3.12 -0.59
CA PHE A 15 7.23 -3.07 -0.28
C PHE A 15 6.42 -3.83 -1.33
N GLU A 16 6.66 -3.55 -2.61
CA GLU A 16 5.87 -4.07 -3.74
C GLU A 16 5.99 -5.59 -3.82
N GLY A 17 7.21 -6.12 -3.76
CA GLY A 17 7.44 -7.57 -3.81
C GLY A 17 6.84 -8.32 -2.62
N TYR A 18 6.79 -7.72 -1.43
CA TYR A 18 6.14 -8.35 -0.27
C TYR A 18 4.63 -8.18 -0.27
N TYR A 19 4.11 -7.04 -0.71
CA TYR A 19 2.69 -6.83 -0.90
C TYR A 19 2.12 -7.87 -1.87
N ASP A 20 2.75 -8.08 -3.03
CA ASP A 20 2.39 -9.12 -4.00
C ASP A 20 2.41 -10.52 -3.39
N HIS A 21 3.43 -10.82 -2.59
CA HIS A 21 3.54 -12.11 -1.89
C HIS A 21 2.37 -12.33 -0.92
N VAL A 22 2.00 -11.32 -0.13
CA VAL A 22 0.89 -11.42 0.83
C VAL A 22 -0.46 -11.52 0.10
N CYS A 23 -0.67 -10.75 -0.97
CA CYS A 23 -1.84 -10.88 -1.84
C CYS A 23 -1.99 -12.32 -2.37
N ALA A 24 -0.93 -12.87 -2.95
CA ALA A 24 -0.94 -14.24 -3.46
C ALA A 24 -1.23 -15.27 -2.35
N ALA A 25 -0.65 -15.11 -1.16
CA ALA A 25 -0.88 -15.99 -0.02
C ALA A 25 -2.34 -15.96 0.47
N GLN A 26 -3.01 -14.82 0.34
CA GLN A 26 -4.41 -14.62 0.72
C GLN A 26 -5.40 -14.85 -0.42
N ARG A 27 -4.91 -15.25 -1.61
CA ARG A 27 -5.71 -15.40 -2.84
C ARG A 27 -6.41 -14.11 -3.28
N SER A 28 -5.82 -12.96 -2.97
CA SER A 28 -6.24 -11.65 -3.48
C SER A 28 -5.29 -11.16 -4.57
N ALA A 29 -5.78 -10.20 -5.38
CA ALA A 29 -4.95 -9.52 -6.37
C ALA A 29 -4.47 -8.17 -5.81
N PRO A 30 -3.25 -7.72 -6.15
CA PRO A 30 -2.81 -6.36 -5.85
C PRO A 30 -3.81 -5.33 -6.40
N VAL A 31 -4.16 -4.34 -5.58
CA VAL A 31 -5.12 -3.31 -5.98
C VAL A 31 -4.38 -2.22 -6.74
N ARG A 32 -4.86 -1.88 -7.95
CA ARG A 32 -4.25 -0.82 -8.79
C ARG A 32 -4.17 0.55 -8.10
N ALA A 33 -5.07 0.80 -7.14
CA ALA A 33 -5.09 2.00 -6.34
C ALA A 33 -3.93 2.09 -5.34
N VAL A 34 -3.15 1.02 -5.13
CA VAL A 34 -1.95 1.00 -4.30
C VAL A 34 -0.75 1.11 -5.24
N GLN A 35 -0.09 2.27 -5.24
CA GLN A 35 1.06 2.53 -6.12
C GLN A 35 2.27 2.91 -5.27
N ALA A 36 3.28 2.05 -5.28
CA ALA A 36 4.55 2.34 -4.63
C ALA A 36 5.49 3.04 -5.63
N SER A 37 5.82 4.30 -5.38
CA SER A 37 6.95 4.96 -6.04
C SER A 37 8.21 4.71 -5.20
N LEU A 38 8.77 3.50 -5.32
CA LEU A 38 9.94 3.07 -4.53
C LEU A 38 11.15 3.99 -4.74
N SER A 39 11.34 4.53 -5.96
CA SER A 39 12.40 5.52 -6.25
C SER A 39 12.27 6.83 -5.48
N ARG A 40 11.07 7.15 -5.00
CA ARG A 40 10.77 8.34 -4.19
C ARG A 40 10.49 8.01 -2.73
N GLY A 41 10.66 6.74 -2.32
CA GLY A 41 10.36 6.30 -0.97
C GLY A 41 8.90 6.51 -0.57
N MET A 42 7.96 6.46 -1.52
CA MET A 42 6.59 6.89 -1.28
C MET A 42 5.58 5.82 -1.69
N LEU A 43 4.57 5.61 -0.85
CA LEU A 43 3.38 4.83 -1.19
C LEU A 43 2.20 5.80 -1.35
N GLU A 44 1.58 5.78 -2.52
CA GLU A 44 0.39 6.55 -2.80
C GLU A 44 -0.80 5.60 -2.93
N PHE A 45 -1.92 5.93 -2.27
CA PHE A 45 -3.16 5.22 -2.52
C PHE A 45 -4.43 6.06 -2.36
N ASN A 46 -5.49 5.62 -3.02
CA ASN A 46 -6.84 6.15 -2.79
C ASN A 46 -7.66 5.15 -1.95
N PRO A 47 -7.94 5.46 -0.66
CA PRO A 47 -8.66 4.56 0.23
C PRO A 47 -10.10 4.30 -0.20
N ASP A 48 -10.73 5.22 -0.94
CA ASP A 48 -12.11 5.08 -1.41
C ASP A 48 -12.26 3.90 -2.40
N HIS A 49 -11.15 3.48 -3.01
CA HIS A 49 -11.10 2.40 -4.00
C HIS A 49 -10.57 1.07 -3.42
N ILE A 50 -10.33 1.01 -2.10
CA ILE A 50 -9.78 -0.16 -1.41
C ILE A 50 -10.90 -0.83 -0.61
N SER A 51 -11.21 -2.08 -0.95
CA SER A 51 -12.22 -2.84 -0.19
C SER A 51 -11.70 -3.18 1.21
N LEU A 52 -12.61 -3.46 2.16
CA LEU A 52 -12.24 -3.83 3.53
C LEU A 52 -11.25 -5.02 3.56
N ALA A 53 -11.43 -6.00 2.67
CA ALA A 53 -10.57 -7.18 2.61
C ALA A 53 -9.16 -6.86 2.11
N ASP A 54 -9.04 -5.90 1.19
CA ASP A 54 -7.76 -5.52 0.57
C ASP A 54 -6.85 -4.72 1.52
N TRP A 55 -7.39 -4.20 2.63
CA TRP A 55 -6.57 -3.54 3.64
C TRP A 55 -5.59 -4.48 4.35
N THR A 56 -5.95 -5.75 4.50
CA THR A 56 -5.10 -6.72 5.23
C THR A 56 -3.72 -6.89 4.58
N PRO A 57 -3.60 -7.16 3.26
CA PRO A 57 -2.28 -7.27 2.62
C PRO A 57 -1.51 -5.93 2.62
N ILE A 58 -2.20 -4.79 2.46
CA ILE A 58 -1.58 -3.45 2.48
C ILE A 58 -0.95 -3.18 3.85
N LEU A 59 -1.72 -3.33 4.92
CA LEU A 59 -1.25 -3.09 6.29
C LEU A 59 -0.17 -4.08 6.70
N SER A 60 -0.24 -5.34 6.23
CA SER A 60 0.80 -6.34 6.51
C SER A 60 2.13 -5.99 5.86
N ALA A 61 2.11 -5.44 4.64
CA ALA A 61 3.31 -5.00 3.95
C ALA A 61 3.88 -3.72 4.58
N LEU A 62 3.03 -2.74 4.90
CA LEU A 62 3.42 -1.52 5.61
C LEU A 62 4.06 -1.82 6.97
N ALA A 63 3.49 -2.74 7.75
CA ALA A 63 3.95 -3.05 9.10
C ALA A 63 5.38 -3.60 9.18
N ILE A 64 5.92 -4.14 8.08
CA ILE A 64 7.29 -4.65 8.05
C ILE A 64 8.23 -3.79 7.23
N ASN A 65 7.71 -2.90 6.37
CA ASN A 65 8.52 -2.08 5.50
C ASN A 65 9.29 -1.02 6.30
N LYS A 66 10.55 -0.79 5.93
CA LYS A 66 11.44 0.19 6.58
C LYS A 66 12.04 1.21 5.61
N HIS A 67 11.62 1.17 4.35
CA HIS A 67 12.20 1.96 3.26
C HIS A 67 11.28 3.03 2.70
N LEU A 68 9.97 2.86 2.85
CA LEU A 68 9.02 3.92 2.62
C LEU A 68 9.25 5.02 3.66
N GLN A 69 9.38 6.24 3.17
CA GLN A 69 9.55 7.47 3.92
C GLN A 69 8.21 8.20 4.09
N HIS A 70 7.34 8.09 3.08
CA HIS A 70 6.05 8.77 3.02
C HIS A 70 4.94 7.80 2.62
N VAL A 71 3.75 8.00 3.17
CA VAL A 71 2.54 7.29 2.74
C VAL A 71 1.44 8.32 2.57
N LEU A 72 1.10 8.56 1.31
CA LEU A 72 0.10 9.54 0.94
C LEU A 72 -1.23 8.85 0.66
N SER A 73 -2.26 9.32 1.34
CA SER A 73 -3.64 8.94 1.11
C SER A 73 -4.36 10.07 0.41
N PHE A 74 -4.94 9.79 -0.75
CA PHE A 74 -5.73 10.75 -1.53
C PHE A 74 -7.20 10.34 -1.50
N PHE A 75 -8.05 11.16 -0.89
CA PHE A 75 -9.50 10.93 -0.88
C PHE A 75 -10.21 12.07 -1.61
N GLN A 76 -11.35 11.73 -2.22
CA GLN A 76 -12.12 12.67 -3.03
C GLN A 76 -13.43 13.02 -2.34
N VAL A 77 -13.63 14.31 -2.06
CA VAL A 77 -14.90 14.79 -1.51
C VAL A 77 -15.72 15.37 -2.64
N ILE A 78 -16.92 14.79 -2.86
CA ILE A 78 -17.89 15.33 -3.80
C ILE A 78 -18.70 16.39 -3.07
N LYS A 79 -18.54 17.67 -3.46
CA LYS A 79 -19.37 18.79 -2.99
C LYS A 79 -20.36 19.19 -4.08
N LEU A 80 -21.44 19.86 -3.68
CA LEU A 80 -22.42 20.44 -4.62
C LEU A 80 -21.77 21.45 -5.60
N SER A 81 -20.63 22.05 -5.22
CA SER A 81 -19.86 22.99 -6.03
C SER A 81 -18.82 22.36 -6.96
N GLY A 82 -18.63 21.03 -6.91
CA GLY A 82 -17.61 20.32 -7.69
C GLY A 82 -16.84 19.28 -6.88
N LYS A 83 -15.92 18.59 -7.55
CA LYS A 83 -15.07 17.55 -6.96
C LYS A 83 -13.77 18.17 -6.45
N GLU A 84 -13.46 17.96 -5.18
CA GLU A 84 -12.19 18.37 -4.58
C GLU A 84 -11.38 17.14 -4.17
N THR A 85 -10.07 17.20 -4.37
CA THR A 85 -9.13 16.14 -3.97
C THR A 85 -8.30 16.63 -2.80
N TYR A 86 -8.23 15.83 -1.76
CA TYR A 86 -7.44 16.11 -0.57
C TYR A 86 -6.33 15.05 -0.45
N SER A 87 -5.18 15.48 0.05
CA SER A 87 -4.06 14.59 0.37
C SER A 87 -3.78 14.66 1.86
N ILE A 88 -3.60 13.51 2.48
CA ILE A 88 -3.07 13.37 3.84
C ILE A 88 -1.76 12.60 3.71
N ASP A 89 -0.67 13.20 4.20
CA ASP A 89 0.54 12.43 4.50
C ASP A 89 0.34 11.78 5.88
N VAL A 90 0.49 10.47 5.91
CA VAL A 90 0.27 9.65 7.13
C VAL A 90 1.60 9.49 7.90
N PHE A 91 2.68 10.18 7.50
CA PHE A 91 3.99 10.19 8.15
C PHE A 91 4.54 11.60 8.40
#